data_AF-A0A7X7ZI45-F1
#
_entry.id   AF-A0A7X7ZI45-F1
#
_cell.length_a   1.000
_cell.length_b   1.000
_cell.length_c   1.000
_cell.angle_alpha   90.00
_cell.angle_beta   90.00
_cell.angle_gamma   90.00
#
_symmetry.space_group_name_H-M   'P 1'
#
loop_
_entity.id
_entity.type
_entity.pdbx_description
1 polymer ?
#
loop_
_entity_poly.entity_id
_entity_poly.type
_entity_poly.pdbx_seq_one_letter_code
_entity_poly.pdbx_strand_id
1 'polypeptide(L)'
;MEKKRMKRVNVILETELYDKARVVGFIRKKSLSEIIRDALRDWLTTNVDERAELVLSEKDERRILKILAEDDFVPMEQVKKELGL
;
A
#
# COMPACT_ATOMS: atom_id res chain seq x y z
N MET A 1 21.16 -11.96 -8.55
CA MET A 1 19.93 -11.14 -8.72
C MET A 1 18.86 -11.72 -7.81
N GLU A 2 18.46 -10.98 -6.79
CA GLU A 2 17.43 -11.43 -5.85
C GLU A 2 16.08 -11.52 -6.59
N LYS A 3 15.47 -12.72 -6.62
CA LYS A 3 14.22 -12.95 -7.33
C LYS A 3 13.10 -12.22 -6.57
N LYS A 4 12.58 -11.13 -7.15
CA LYS A 4 11.47 -10.35 -6.56
C LYS A 4 10.32 -11.30 -6.22
N ARG A 5 10.02 -11.49 -4.92
CA ARG A 5 8.90 -12.36 -4.48
C ARG A 5 7.59 -11.71 -4.88
N MET A 6 6.95 -12.23 -5.91
CA MET A 6 5.59 -11.85 -6.27
C MET A 6 4.61 -12.58 -5.35
N LYS A 7 3.60 -11.86 -4.85
CA LYS A 7 2.46 -12.43 -4.12
C LYS A 7 1.25 -12.43 -5.04
N ARG A 8 0.43 -13.49 -4.99
CA ARG A 8 -0.81 -13.61 -5.78
C ARG A 8 -1.95 -12.93 -5.03
N VAL A 9 -2.71 -12.11 -5.75
CA VAL A 9 -3.96 -11.51 -5.27
C VAL A 9 -5.07 -11.96 -6.21
N ASN A 10 -6.18 -12.44 -5.65
CA ASN A 10 -7.39 -12.76 -6.41
C ASN A 10 -8.44 -11.69 -6.09
N VAL A 11 -9.08 -11.14 -7.11
CA VAL A 11 -10.05 -10.04 -6.98
C VAL A 11 -11.31 -10.43 -7.75
N ILE A 12 -12.47 -10.12 -7.16
CA ILE A 12 -13.77 -10.24 -7.82
C ILE A 12 -14.17 -8.82 -8.25
N LEU A 13 -14.58 -8.68 -9.52
CA LEU A 13 -15.00 -7.41 -10.10
C LEU A 13 -16.45 -7.52 -10.54
N GLU A 14 -17.18 -6.42 -10.42
CA GLU A 14 -18.48 -6.28 -11.06
C GLU A 14 -18.35 -6.41 -12.58
N THR A 15 -19.35 -7.02 -13.22
CA THR A 15 -19.33 -7.32 -14.66
C THR A 15 -19.07 -6.08 -15.50
N GLU A 16 -19.76 -4.97 -15.23
CA GLU A 16 -19.59 -3.74 -15.99
C GLU A 16 -18.16 -3.16 -15.88
N LEU A 17 -17.57 -3.24 -14.68
CA LEU A 17 -16.21 -2.77 -14.45
C LEU A 17 -15.20 -3.65 -15.19
N TYR A 18 -15.39 -4.97 -15.14
CA TYR A 18 -14.57 -5.92 -15.87
C TYR A 18 -14.60 -5.67 -17.38
N ASP A 19 -15.79 -5.48 -17.96
CA ASP A 19 -15.95 -5.27 -19.40
C ASP A 19 -15.31 -3.96 -19.86
N LYS A 20 -15.51 -2.87 -19.11
CA LYS A 20 -14.83 -1.59 -19.38
C LYS A 20 -13.32 -1.74 -19.31
N ALA A 21 -12.80 -2.37 -18.25
CA ALA A 21 -11.37 -2.58 -18.07
C ALA A 21 -10.77 -3.45 -19.18
N ARG A 22 -11.51 -4.46 -19.65
CA ARG A 22 -11.11 -5.33 -20.76
C ARG A 22 -10.97 -4.56 -22.07
N VAL A 23 -11.96 -3.73 -22.41
CA VAL A 23 -11.92 -2.90 -23.64
C VAL A 23 -10.77 -1.90 -23.58
N VAL A 24 -10.62 -1.18 -22.46
CA VAL A 24 -9.53 -0.22 -22.26
C VAL A 24 -8.17 -0.92 -22.32
N GLY A 25 -8.03 -2.07 -21.67
CA GLY A 25 -6.80 -2.86 -21.69
C GLY A 25 -6.41 -3.32 -23.08
N PHE A 26 -7.38 -3.74 -23.90
CA PHE A 26 -7.14 -4.08 -25.30
C PHE A 26 -6.61 -2.88 -26.09
N ILE A 27 -7.27 -1.72 -26.00
CA ILE A 27 -6.87 -0.49 -26.71
C ILE A 27 -5.47 -0.03 -26.26
N ARG A 28 -5.20 -0.08 -24.96
CA ARG A 28 -3.94 0.39 -24.36
C ARG A 28 -2.83 -0.66 -24.38
N LYS A 29 -3.09 -1.88 -24.89
CA LYS A 29 -2.17 -3.03 -24.87
C LYS A 29 -1.65 -3.34 -23.47
N LYS A 30 -2.52 -3.24 -22.46
CA LYS A 30 -2.24 -3.57 -21.05
C LYS A 30 -3.13 -4.70 -20.59
N SER A 31 -2.55 -5.64 -19.85
CA SER A 31 -3.33 -6.70 -19.17
C SER A 31 -4.15 -6.12 -18.02
N LEU A 32 -5.25 -6.79 -17.66
CA LEU A 32 -6.03 -6.42 -16.48
C LEU A 32 -5.16 -6.40 -15.22
N SER A 33 -4.25 -7.36 -15.08
CA SER A 33 -3.29 -7.41 -13.97
C SER A 33 -2.33 -6.22 -13.94
N GLU A 34 -1.97 -5.64 -15.07
CA GLU A 34 -1.20 -4.39 -15.12
C GLU A 34 -2.06 -3.21 -14.69
N ILE A 35 -3.28 -3.11 -15.23
CA ILE A 35 -4.21 -2.02 -14.88
C ILE A 35 -4.49 -1.99 -13.38
N ILE A 36 -4.78 -3.16 -12.77
CA ILE A 36 -5.04 -3.26 -11.33
C ILE A 36 -3.78 -2.91 -10.52
N ARG A 37 -2.60 -3.33 -10.97
CA ARG A 37 -1.34 -3.00 -10.29
C ARG A 37 -1.02 -1.51 -10.37
N ASP A 38 -1.25 -0.88 -11.52
CA ASP A 38 -1.05 0.55 -11.73
C ASP A 38 -2.02 1.34 -10.85
N ALA A 39 -3.32 1.02 -10.91
CA ALA A 39 -4.33 1.66 -10.08
C ALA A 39 -4.04 1.53 -8.58
N LEU A 40 -3.58 0.36 -8.12
CA LEU A 40 -3.20 0.15 -6.73
C LEU A 40 -1.96 0.98 -6.35
N ARG A 41 -0.96 1.10 -7.24
CA ARG A 41 0.22 1.96 -6.99
C ARG A 41 -0.18 3.42 -6.89
N ASP A 42 -1.00 3.90 -7.81
CA ASP A 42 -1.44 5.30 -7.86
C ASP A 42 -2.25 5.64 -6.61
N TRP A 43 -3.15 4.73 -6.21
CA TRP A 43 -3.92 4.89 -4.98
C TRP A 43 -3.01 4.95 -3.75
N LEU A 44 -2.07 4.00 -3.60
CA LEU A 44 -1.13 4.00 -2.47
C LEU A 44 -0.24 5.25 -2.45
N THR A 45 0.21 5.74 -3.61
CA THR A 45 1.04 6.95 -3.69
C THR A 45 0.33 8.19 -3.12
N THR A 46 -1.00 8.20 -3.19
CA THR A 46 -1.81 9.33 -2.70
C THR A 46 -2.34 9.12 -1.27
N ASN A 47 -2.50 7.86 -0.84
CA ASN A 47 -3.22 7.51 0.39
C ASN A 47 -2.34 6.88 1.48
N VAL A 48 -1.05 6.65 1.23
CA VAL A 48 -0.12 6.25 2.27
C VAL A 48 0.25 7.50 3.08
N ASP A 49 -0.21 7.54 4.33
CA ASP A 49 0.13 8.58 5.29
C ASP A 49 1.39 8.22 6.10
N GLU A 50 1.91 9.17 6.88
CA GLU A 50 3.12 8.98 7.69
C GLU A 50 3.00 7.79 8.66
N ARG A 51 1.78 7.51 9.17
CA ARG A 51 1.52 6.37 10.05
C ARG A 51 1.67 5.05 9.30
N ALA A 52 1.11 4.95 8.09
CA ALA A 52 1.25 3.79 7.24
C ALA A 52 2.71 3.58 6.81
N GLU A 53 3.47 4.65 6.51
CA GLU A 53 4.91 4.54 6.21
C GLU A 53 5.71 3.99 7.38
N LEU A 54 5.46 4.49 8.60
CA LEU A 54 6.12 4.01 9.82
C LEU A 54 5.88 2.52 10.03
N VAL A 55 4.63 2.08 9.88
CA VAL A 55 4.24 0.66 9.99
C VAL A 55 4.90 -0.19 8.90
N LEU A 56 4.94 0.28 7.66
CA LEU A 56 5.58 -0.42 6.54
C LEU A 56 7.11 -0.50 6.66
N SER A 57 7.73 0.42 7.39
CA SER A 57 9.18 0.46 7.61
C SER A 57 9.66 -0.52 8.69
N GLU A 58 8.76 -0.92 9.60
CA GLU A 58 9.06 -1.84 10.68
C GLU A 58 9.16 -3.27 10.14
N LYS A 59 10.21 -4.00 10.54
CA LYS A 59 10.50 -5.36 10.03
C LYS A 59 9.99 -6.44 10.97
N ASP A 60 9.67 -6.08 12.20
CA ASP A 60 9.13 -6.99 13.21
C ASP A 60 7.59 -6.91 13.24
N GLU A 61 6.95 -7.97 12.75
CA GLU A 61 5.50 -8.14 12.73
C GLU A 61 4.86 -7.99 14.12
N ARG A 62 5.54 -8.44 15.19
CA ARG A 62 5.00 -8.31 16.56
C ARG A 62 4.98 -6.86 17.03
N ARG A 63 5.97 -6.07 16.60
CA ARG A 63 6.09 -4.66 16.95
C ARG A 63 5.09 -3.82 16.16
N ILE A 64 4.85 -4.15 14.89
CA ILE A 64 3.77 -3.55 14.07
C ILE A 64 2.40 -3.75 14.72
N LEU A 65 2.08 -5.00 15.08
CA LEU A 65 0.78 -5.33 15.68
C LEU A 65 0.58 -4.59 17.02
N LYS A 66 1.65 -4.40 17.79
CA LYS A 66 1.61 -3.59 19.02
C LYS A 66 1.34 -2.11 18.72
N ILE A 67 2.12 -1.50 17.81
CA ILE A 67 1.97 -0.08 17.43
C ILE A 67 0.55 0.21 16.93
N LEU A 68 -0.01 -0.67 16.10
CA LEU A 68 -1.37 -0.54 15.57
C LEU A 68 -2.46 -0.73 16.63
N ALA A 69 -2.26 -1.66 17.59
CA ALA A 69 -3.24 -1.96 18.63
C ALA A 69 -3.28 -0.88 19.73
N GLU A 70 -2.14 -0.26 20.03
CA GLU A 70 -2.01 0.70 21.14
C GLU A 70 -2.13 2.17 20.67
N ASP A 71 -2.19 2.46 19.36
CA ASP A 71 -2.14 3.82 18.77
C ASP A 71 -0.98 4.65 19.34
N ASP A 72 0.17 3.99 19.52
CA ASP A 72 1.41 4.51 20.14
C ASP A 72 2.12 5.61 19.31
N PHE A 73 1.39 6.30 18.44
CA PHE A 73 1.91 7.39 17.63
C PHE A 73 2.04 8.65 18.49
N VAL A 74 3.29 9.02 18.81
CA VAL A 74 3.60 10.27 19.51
C VAL A 74 3.88 11.42 18.52
N PRO A 75 3.41 12.65 18.79
CA PRO A 75 3.75 13.81 17.98
C PRO A 75 5.25 14.10 17.98
N MET A 76 5.80 14.48 16.82
CA MET A 76 7.23 14.76 16.67
C MET A 76 7.74 15.85 17.62
N GLU A 77 6.91 16.84 17.93
CA GLU A 77 7.24 17.91 18.88
C GLU A 77 7.45 17.39 20.31
N GLN A 78 6.73 16.35 20.71
CA GLN A 78 6.94 15.70 22.01
C GLN A 78 8.29 14.98 22.04
N VAL A 79 8.63 14.29 20.96
CA VAL A 79 9.91 13.57 20.83
C VAL A 79 11.10 14.53 20.83
N LYS A 80 11.01 15.66 20.11
CA LYS A 80 12.06 16.69 20.10
C LYS A 80 12.32 17.22 21.51
N LYS A 81 11.24 17.54 22.23
CA LYS A 81 11.32 18.02 23.62
C LYS A 81 11.96 17.00 24.56
N GLU A 82 11.64 15.71 24.42
CA GLU A 82 12.25 14.63 25.22
C GLU A 82 13.73 14.42 24.89
N LEU A 83 14.13 14.64 23.64
CA LEU A 83 15.53 14.53 23.19
C LEU A 83 16.35 15.82 23.38
N GLY A 84 15.73 16.91 23.86
CA GLY A 84 16.39 18.20 24.04
C GLY A 84 16.77 18.89 22.73
N LEU A 85 16.04 18.58 21.64
CA LEU A 85 16.19 19.15 20.30
C LEU A 85 15.21 20.31 20.05
#